data_AF-T0XS63-F1
#
_entry.id   AF-T0XS63-F1
#
_cell.length_a   1.000
_cell.length_b   1.000
_cell.length_c   1.000
_cell.angle_alpha   90.00
_cell.angle_beta   90.00
_cell.angle_gamma   90.00
#
_symmetry.space_group_name_H-M   'P 1'
#
loop_
_entity.id
_entity.type
_entity.pdbx_description
1 polymer ?
#
loop_
_entity_poly.entity_id
_entity_poly.type
_entity_poly.pdbx_seq_one_letter_code
_entity_poly.pdbx_strand_id
1 'polypeptide(L)'
;FGATAPLMAWIQLTGRISHPGILLALAGLFWATAYDLIYAVADLPDDRLAGIRSGAVTFGGSLWAVFLFFSALAAFLLGVAGRSLPQSGWLILSLVLFLSATVWQSLKLRAGLTGEEPLRLFRSHAVLGALVLAGFWTSSPTLV
;
A
#
# COMPACT_ATOMS: atom_id res chain seq x y z
N PHE A 1 -1.09 10.48 -6.11
CA PHE A 1 -2.48 10.85 -6.52
C PHE A 1 -3.55 9.76 -6.28
N GLY A 2 -3.37 8.81 -5.33
CA GLY A 2 -4.34 7.72 -5.09
C GLY A 2 -5.20 7.83 -3.82
N ALA A 3 -4.88 8.72 -2.88
CA ALA A 3 -5.50 8.77 -1.56
C ALA A 3 -6.94 9.31 -1.55
N THR A 4 -7.29 10.19 -2.50
CA THR A 4 -8.60 10.88 -2.50
C THR A 4 -9.71 10.04 -3.11
N ALA A 5 -9.38 9.12 -4.03
CA ALA A 5 -10.37 8.33 -4.75
C ALA A 5 -11.29 7.50 -3.82
N PRO A 6 -10.78 6.78 -2.80
CA PRO A 6 -11.65 6.05 -1.87
C PRO A 6 -12.60 6.97 -1.09
N LEU A 7 -12.13 8.14 -0.65
CA LEU A 7 -12.97 9.11 0.07
C LEU A 7 -14.04 9.72 -0.85
N MET A 8 -13.67 10.07 -2.08
CA MET A 8 -14.62 10.58 -3.07
C MET A 8 -15.70 9.56 -3.41
N ALA A 9 -15.32 8.29 -3.64
CA ALA A 9 -16.27 7.20 -3.85
C ALA A 9 -17.18 7.00 -2.64
N TRP A 10 -16.63 7.08 -1.43
CA TRP A 10 -17.40 6.98 -0.19
C TRP A 10 -18.44 8.10 -0.05
N ILE A 11 -18.03 9.36 -0.29
CA ILE A 11 -18.93 10.51 -0.25
C ILE A 11 -20.01 10.37 -1.32
N GLN A 12 -19.65 9.95 -2.53
CA GLN A 12 -20.61 9.74 -3.62
C GLN A 12 -21.68 8.70 -3.27
N LEU A 13 -21.32 7.62 -2.58
CA LEU A 13 -22.25 6.54 -2.21
C LEU A 13 -23.05 6.85 -0.95
N THR A 14 -22.49 7.59 0.01
CA THR A 14 -23.10 7.76 1.34
C THR A 14 -23.60 9.18 1.63
N GLY A 15 -23.25 10.16 0.79
CA GLY A 15 -23.58 11.58 0.98
C GLY A 15 -22.86 12.25 2.16
N ARG A 16 -21.88 11.59 2.79
CA ARG A 16 -21.20 12.10 4.00
C ARG A 16 -19.75 11.69 4.11
N ILE A 17 -18.97 12.49 4.83
CA ILE A 17 -17.63 12.11 5.28
C ILE A 17 -17.80 11.28 6.56
N SER A 18 -17.21 10.09 6.60
CA SER A 18 -17.26 9.23 7.79
C SER A 18 -15.98 8.45 7.98
N HIS A 19 -15.80 7.90 9.19
CA HIS A 19 -14.59 7.20 9.60
C HIS A 19 -14.08 6.16 8.58
N PRO A 20 -14.88 5.23 8.02
CA PRO A 20 -14.36 4.25 7.08
C PRO A 20 -13.80 4.87 5.79
N GLY A 21 -14.48 5.89 5.24
CA GLY A 21 -14.00 6.60 4.04
C GLY A 21 -12.67 7.33 4.27
N ILE A 22 -12.50 7.96 5.45
CA ILE A 22 -11.23 8.60 5.84
C ILE A 22 -10.13 7.56 6.01
N LEU A 23 -10.41 6.44 6.69
CA LEU A 23 -9.44 5.37 6.92
C LEU A 23 -8.97 4.74 5.60
N LEU A 24 -9.86 4.50 4.64
CA LEU A 24 -9.52 4.00 3.31
C LEU A 24 -8.63 4.99 2.54
N ALA A 25 -8.90 6.29 2.65
CA ALA A 25 -8.07 7.32 2.03
C ALA A 25 -6.67 7.38 2.64
N LEU A 26 -6.56 7.35 3.97
CA LEU A 26 -5.27 7.32 4.67
C LEU A 26 -4.51 6.02 4.36
N ALA A 27 -5.18 4.88 4.31
CA ALA A 27 -4.58 3.62 3.90
C ALA A 27 -3.99 3.71 2.49
N GLY A 28 -4.76 4.26 1.53
CA GLY A 28 -4.30 4.48 0.16
C GLY A 28 -3.12 5.46 0.09
N LEU A 29 -3.09 6.50 0.94
CA LEU A 29 -1.96 7.42 1.05
C LEU A 29 -0.69 6.70 1.47
N PHE A 30 -0.73 6.00 2.62
CA PHE A 30 0.46 5.34 3.16
C PHE A 30 0.93 4.18 2.27
N TRP A 31 -0.01 3.45 1.66
CA TRP A 31 0.35 2.41 0.70
C TRP A 31 1.03 3.00 -0.53
N ALA A 32 0.50 4.11 -1.07
CA ALA A 32 1.12 4.82 -2.17
C ALA A 32 2.54 5.27 -1.84
N THR A 33 2.73 5.89 -0.68
CA THR A 33 4.06 6.26 -0.20
C THR A 33 4.98 5.04 -0.10
N ALA A 34 4.48 3.89 0.38
CA ALA A 34 5.29 2.67 0.49
C ALA A 34 5.79 2.18 -0.88
N TYR A 35 4.92 1.93 -1.85
CA TYR A 35 5.39 1.40 -3.13
C TYR A 35 6.18 2.44 -3.95
N ASP A 36 5.97 3.74 -3.72
CA ASP A 36 6.77 4.81 -4.32
C ASP A 36 8.22 4.79 -3.82
N LEU A 37 8.47 4.34 -2.58
CA LEU A 37 9.83 4.10 -2.08
C LEU A 37 10.54 2.97 -2.81
N ILE A 38 9.81 1.92 -3.25
CA ILE A 38 10.39 0.88 -4.10
C ILE A 38 10.75 1.48 -5.47
N TYR A 39 9.83 2.26 -6.04
CA TYR A 39 10.04 2.89 -7.34
C TYR A 39 11.24 3.86 -7.32
N ALA A 40 11.41 4.64 -6.26
CA ALA A 40 12.55 5.53 -6.08
C ALA A 40 13.92 4.82 -6.10
N VAL A 41 13.98 3.51 -5.87
CA VAL A 41 15.24 2.75 -6.04
C VAL A 41 15.63 2.60 -7.50
N ALA A 42 14.66 2.52 -8.42
CA ALA A 42 14.93 2.49 -9.86
C ALA A 42 15.54 3.81 -10.34
N ASP A 43 15.04 4.93 -9.82
CA ASP A 43 15.45 6.28 -10.19
C ASP A 43 16.73 6.75 -9.46
N LEU A 44 17.24 5.96 -8.51
CA LEU A 44 18.37 6.33 -7.64
C LEU A 44 19.64 6.80 -8.39
N PRO A 45 20.08 6.16 -9.51
CA PRO A 45 21.24 6.63 -10.27
C PRO A 45 21.01 8.03 -10.85
N ASP A 46 19.84 8.27 -11.43
CA ASP A 46 19.49 9.53 -12.08
C ASP A 46 19.26 10.64 -11.06
N ASP A 47 18.58 10.33 -9.95
CA ASP A 47 18.36 11.26 -8.83
C ASP A 47 19.69 11.76 -8.25
N ARG A 48 20.69 10.87 -8.12
CA ARG A 48 22.03 11.24 -7.63
C ARG A 48 22.75 12.14 -8.61
N LEU A 49 22.65 11.89 -9.91
CA LEU A 49 23.25 12.73 -10.94
C LEU A 49 22.59 14.12 -11.00
N ALA A 50 21.26 14.18 -10.82
CA ALA A 50 20.49 15.42 -10.84
C ALA A 50 20.50 16.19 -9.51
N GLY A 51 21.05 15.61 -8.43
CA GLY A 51 21.05 16.22 -7.09
C GLY A 51 19.66 16.24 -6.43
N ILE A 52 18.74 15.38 -6.84
CA ILE A 52 17.36 15.29 -6.34
C ILE A 52 17.35 14.47 -5.04
N ARG A 53 16.65 14.98 -4.01
CA ARG A 53 16.49 14.27 -2.72
C ARG A 53 15.26 13.36 -2.73
N SER A 54 15.28 12.31 -3.55
CA SER A 54 14.20 11.32 -3.56
C SER A 54 14.17 10.48 -2.27
N GLY A 55 13.12 9.67 -2.10
CA GLY A 55 12.99 8.77 -0.94
C GLY A 55 14.16 7.80 -0.81
N ALA A 56 14.66 7.26 -1.94
CA ALA A 56 15.82 6.37 -1.95
C ALA A 56 17.13 7.08 -1.58
N VAL A 57 17.30 8.33 -2.02
CA VAL A 57 18.44 9.16 -1.61
C VAL A 57 18.34 9.52 -0.13
N THR A 58 17.16 9.92 0.34
CA THR A 58 16.94 10.43 1.70
C THR A 58 17.05 9.34 2.77
N PHE A 59 16.40 8.19 2.54
CA PHE A 59 16.35 7.11 3.54
C PHE A 59 17.49 6.11 3.41
N GLY A 60 18.16 6.04 2.25
CA GLY A 60 19.34 5.19 2.02
C GLY A 60 19.17 3.77 2.59
N GLY A 61 20.10 3.37 3.46
CA GLY A 61 20.12 2.03 4.08
C GLY A 61 18.94 1.74 5.03
N SER A 62 18.14 2.74 5.39
CA SER A 62 16.93 2.58 6.22
C SER A 62 15.63 2.51 5.39
N LEU A 63 15.70 2.64 4.06
CA LEU A 63 14.51 2.66 3.20
C LEU A 63 13.63 1.41 3.38
N TRP A 64 14.22 0.23 3.57
CA TRP A 64 13.49 -1.02 3.81
C TRP A 64 12.57 -0.95 5.04
N ALA A 65 13.01 -0.26 6.10
CA ALA A 65 12.26 -0.13 7.35
C ALA A 65 11.13 0.89 7.20
N VAL A 66 11.39 1.99 6.51
CA VAL A 66 10.37 3.02 6.21
C VAL A 66 9.27 2.45 5.31
N PHE A 67 9.67 1.69 4.29
CA PHE A 67 8.75 0.93 3.44
C PHE A 67 7.86 -0.03 4.24
N LEU A 68 8.46 -0.82 5.15
CA LEU A 68 7.73 -1.77 5.96
C LEU A 68 6.77 -1.06 6.92
N PHE A 69 7.20 0.04 7.54
CA PHE A 69 6.37 0.85 8.42
C PHE A 69 5.10 1.36 7.70
N PHE A 70 5.26 1.99 6.54
CA PHE A 70 4.12 2.50 5.78
C PHE A 70 3.20 1.40 5.26
N SER A 71 3.77 0.26 4.85
CA SER A 71 3.00 -0.93 4.45
C SER A 71 2.18 -1.49 5.61
N ALA A 72 2.77 -1.61 6.79
CA ALA A 72 2.09 -2.09 7.99
C ALA A 72 1.00 -1.12 8.45
N LEU A 73 1.26 0.19 8.39
CA LEU A 73 0.28 1.22 8.73
C LEU A 73 -0.91 1.19 7.76
N ALA A 74 -0.67 1.04 6.46
CA ALA A 74 -1.73 0.86 5.49
C ALA A 74 -2.59 -0.38 5.78
N ALA A 75 -1.96 -1.54 6.03
CA ALA A 75 -2.67 -2.77 6.37
C ALA A 75 -3.52 -2.63 7.64
N PHE A 76 -2.98 -1.97 8.67
CA PHE A 76 -3.70 -1.68 9.91
C PHE A 76 -4.94 -0.82 9.65
N LEU A 77 -4.80 0.27 8.88
CA LEU A 77 -5.92 1.17 8.55
C LEU A 77 -7.00 0.45 7.72
N LEU A 78 -6.61 -0.40 6.77
CA LEU A 78 -7.54 -1.23 6.01
C LEU A 78 -8.30 -2.20 6.93
N GLY A 79 -7.60 -2.85 7.85
CA GLY A 79 -8.20 -3.73 8.85
C GLY A 79 -9.21 -3.01 9.74
N VAL A 80 -8.89 -1.79 10.20
CA VAL A 80 -9.82 -0.97 10.98
C VAL A 80 -11.03 -0.53 10.14
N ALA A 81 -10.81 -0.12 8.89
CA ALA A 81 -11.89 0.30 7.98
C ALA A 81 -12.88 -0.84 7.70
N GLY A 82 -12.41 -2.09 7.62
CA GLY A 82 -13.24 -3.26 7.38
C GLY A 82 -13.91 -3.87 8.61
N ARG A 83 -13.70 -3.33 9.83
CA ARG A 83 -14.28 -3.92 11.06
C ARG A 83 -15.81 -4.01 11.06
N SER A 84 -16.48 -3.09 10.38
CA SER A 84 -17.94 -3.06 10.29
C SER A 84 -18.51 -4.01 9.24
N LEU A 85 -17.65 -4.68 8.45
CA LEU A 85 -18.09 -5.66 7.47
C LEU A 85 -18.42 -7.00 8.14
N PRO A 86 -19.40 -7.76 7.61
CA PRO A 86 -19.58 -9.17 7.94
C PRO A 86 -18.24 -9.92 7.82
N GLN A 87 -17.80 -10.54 8.93
CA GLN A 87 -16.48 -11.13 9.04
C GLN A 87 -16.42 -12.47 8.28
N SER A 88 -16.15 -12.43 6.97
CA SER A 88 -16.01 -13.65 6.15
C SER A 88 -14.62 -14.29 6.19
N GLY A 89 -13.70 -13.81 7.04
CA GLY A 89 -12.30 -14.26 7.14
C GLY A 89 -11.42 -13.86 5.94
N TRP A 90 -12.02 -13.65 4.76
CA TRP A 90 -11.33 -13.31 3.52
C TRP A 90 -10.59 -11.97 3.57
N LEU A 91 -11.18 -10.93 4.18
CA LEU A 91 -10.47 -9.68 4.40
C LEU A 91 -9.19 -9.91 5.23
N ILE A 92 -9.27 -10.67 6.33
CA ILE A 92 -8.12 -10.97 7.19
C ILE A 92 -7.05 -11.72 6.39
N LEU A 93 -7.45 -12.75 5.65
CA LEU A 93 -6.53 -13.51 4.79
C LEU A 93 -5.84 -12.60 3.77
N SER A 94 -6.59 -11.69 3.13
CA SER A 94 -6.02 -10.76 2.15
C SER A 94 -4.99 -9.81 2.79
N LEU A 95 -5.24 -9.32 4.00
CA LEU A 95 -4.32 -8.45 4.74
C LEU A 95 -3.08 -9.20 5.23
N VAL A 96 -3.23 -10.47 5.63
CA VAL A 96 -2.08 -11.34 5.97
C VAL A 96 -1.20 -11.55 4.75
N LEU A 97 -1.77 -11.91 3.59
CA LEU A 97 -1.01 -12.10 2.35
C LEU A 97 -0.32 -10.80 1.91
N PHE A 98 -0.99 -9.67 2.03
CA PHE A 98 -0.41 -8.35 1.80
C PHE A 98 0.80 -8.07 2.70
N LEU A 99 0.65 -8.30 4.01
CA LEU A 99 1.74 -8.12 4.99
C LEU A 99 2.90 -9.08 4.73
N SER A 100 2.63 -10.36 4.46
CA SER A 100 3.68 -11.33 4.14
C SER A 100 4.47 -10.93 2.89
N ALA A 101 3.78 -10.46 1.85
CA ALA A 101 4.43 -9.99 0.63
C ALA A 101 5.29 -8.74 0.87
N THR A 102 4.79 -7.77 1.63
CA THR A 102 5.54 -6.54 1.95
C THR A 102 6.70 -6.79 2.91
N VAL A 103 6.59 -7.73 3.85
CA VAL A 103 7.75 -8.18 4.65
C VAL A 103 8.82 -8.79 3.75
N TRP A 104 8.45 -9.66 2.82
CA TRP A 104 9.41 -10.22 1.86
C TRP A 104 10.05 -9.16 0.96
N GLN A 105 9.28 -8.19 0.46
CA GLN A 105 9.80 -7.05 -0.30
C GLN A 105 10.75 -6.19 0.53
N SER A 106 10.45 -5.96 1.81
CA SER A 106 11.32 -5.22 2.74
C SER A 106 12.67 -5.92 2.95
N LEU A 107 12.66 -7.25 3.11
CA LEU A 107 13.90 -8.03 3.20
C LEU A 107 14.73 -7.93 1.91
N LYS A 108 14.09 -7.93 0.74
CA LYS A 108 14.77 -7.70 -0.55
C LYS A 108 15.35 -6.29 -0.66
N LEU A 109 14.60 -5.26 -0.28
CA LEU A 109 15.09 -3.89 -0.22
C LEU A 109 16.33 -3.77 0.68
N ARG A 110 16.32 -4.45 1.82
CA ARG A 110 17.46 -4.49 2.75
C ARG A 110 18.68 -5.19 2.15
N ALA A 111 18.48 -6.25 1.37
CA ALA A 111 19.55 -6.97 0.69
C ALA A 111 20.15 -6.17 -0.49
N GLY A 112 19.41 -5.17 -1.00
CA GLY A 112 19.79 -4.36 -2.15
C GLY A 112 19.17 -4.91 -3.43
N LEU A 113 18.40 -4.07 -4.12
CA LEU A 113 17.79 -4.41 -5.41
C LEU A 113 18.71 -4.03 -6.57
N THR A 114 18.70 -4.81 -7.64
CA THR A 114 19.52 -4.56 -8.83
C THR A 114 18.72 -4.66 -10.12
N GLY A 115 19.18 -3.98 -11.18
CA GLY A 115 18.56 -4.02 -12.51
C GLY A 115 17.07 -3.65 -12.47
N GLU A 116 16.22 -4.51 -13.03
CA GLU A 116 14.77 -4.28 -13.12
C GLU A 116 13.97 -4.72 -11.88
N GLU A 117 14.62 -5.23 -10.84
CA GLU A 117 13.93 -5.72 -9.64
C GLU A 117 13.04 -4.67 -8.97
N PRO A 118 13.45 -3.40 -8.79
CA PRO A 118 12.58 -2.38 -8.19
C PRO A 118 11.28 -2.20 -8.98
N LEU A 119 11.38 -2.13 -10.32
CA LEU A 119 10.21 -1.94 -11.17
C LEU A 119 9.28 -3.16 -11.16
N ARG A 120 9.84 -4.37 -11.10
CA ARG A 120 9.05 -5.61 -10.95
C ARG A 120 8.31 -5.64 -9.62
N LEU A 121 8.98 -5.28 -8.52
CA LEU A 121 8.36 -5.20 -7.20
C LEU A 121 7.29 -4.12 -7.14
N PHE A 122 7.54 -2.93 -7.71
CA PHE A 122 6.55 -1.86 -7.84
C PHE A 122 5.31 -2.36 -8.58
N ARG A 123 5.47 -2.98 -9.76
CA ARG A 123 4.35 -3.53 -10.54
C ARG A 123 3.56 -4.61 -9.81
N SER A 124 4.20 -5.40 -8.93
CA SER A 124 3.48 -6.42 -8.15
C SER A 124 2.45 -5.84 -7.18
N HIS A 125 2.51 -4.54 -6.85
CA HIS A 125 1.50 -3.88 -6.03
C HIS A 125 0.13 -3.83 -6.70
N ALA A 126 0.03 -3.93 -8.04
CA ALA A 126 -1.25 -4.07 -8.72
C ALA A 126 -1.96 -5.38 -8.32
N VAL A 127 -1.21 -6.48 -8.21
CA VAL A 127 -1.72 -7.80 -7.78
C VAL A 127 -2.12 -7.75 -6.30
N LEU A 128 -1.30 -7.12 -5.45
CA LEU A 128 -1.63 -6.90 -4.05
C LEU A 128 -2.91 -6.04 -3.89
N GLY A 129 -3.08 -5.02 -4.74
CA GLY A 129 -4.29 -4.22 -4.88
C GLY A 129 -5.53 -5.06 -5.16
N ALA A 130 -5.46 -5.89 -6.19
CA ALA A 130 -6.55 -6.79 -6.57
C ALA A 130 -6.90 -7.80 -5.45
N LEU A 131 -5.88 -8.31 -4.74
CA LEU A 131 -6.04 -9.24 -3.64
C LEU A 131 -6.75 -8.60 -2.43
N VAL A 132 -6.35 -7.39 -2.04
CA VAL A 132 -7.02 -6.63 -0.96
C VAL A 132 -8.45 -6.28 -1.38
N LEU A 133 -8.65 -5.83 -2.62
CA LEU A 133 -9.98 -5.55 -3.16
C LEU A 133 -10.90 -6.77 -3.10
N ALA A 134 -10.41 -7.95 -3.49
CA ALA A 134 -11.17 -9.19 -3.40
C ALA A 134 -11.54 -9.55 -1.95
N GLY A 135 -10.64 -9.29 -0.99
CA GLY A 135 -10.93 -9.45 0.43
C GLY A 135 -12.07 -8.55 0.90
N PHE A 136 -12.05 -7.26 0.52
CA PHE A 136 -13.16 -6.33 0.81
C PHE A 136 -14.47 -6.75 0.14
N TRP A 137 -14.42 -7.12 -1.14
CA TRP A 137 -15.59 -7.51 -1.93
C TRP A 137 -16.29 -8.73 -1.33
N THR A 138 -15.53 -9.77 -0.99
CA THR A 138 -16.06 -11.02 -0.42
C THR A 138 -16.48 -10.91 1.05
N SER A 139 -16.03 -9.87 1.76
CA SER A 139 -16.52 -9.54 3.11
C SER A 139 -17.69 -8.55 3.10
N SER A 140 -17.99 -7.92 1.97
CA SER A 140 -19.21 -7.12 1.84
C SER A 140 -20.43 -8.03 1.68
N PRO A 141 -21.56 -7.73 2.34
CA PRO A 141 -22.79 -8.46 2.06
C PRO A 141 -23.11 -8.20 0.59
N THR A 142 -23.13 -9.27 -0.21
CA THR A 142 -23.65 -9.20 -1.57
C THR A 142 -25.02 -8.55 -1.49
N LEU A 143 -25.20 -7.41 -2.15
CA LEU A 143 -26.51 -6.83 -2.41
C LEU A 143 -27.30 -7.90 -3.19
N VAL A 144 -28.02 -8.74 -2.46
CA VAL A 144 -29.11 -9.60 -2.95
C VAL A 144 -30.40 -8.96 -2.47
#